data_AF-A0A499V2U6-F1
#
_entry.id   AF-A0A499V2U6-F1
#
_cell.length_a   1.000
_cell.length_b   1.000
_cell.length_c   1.000
_cell.angle_alpha   90.00
_cell.angle_beta   90.00
_cell.angle_gamma   90.00
#
_symmetry.space_group_name_H-M   'P 1'
#
loop_
_entity.id
_entity.type
_entity.pdbx_description
1 polymer ?
#
loop_
_entity_poly.entity_id
_entity_poly.type
_entity_poly.pdbx_seq_one_letter_code
_entity_poly.pdbx_strand_id
1 'polypeptide(L)'
;MVNRPGDDRTVLLRLPTPPQRPTWADDPLDELAERLADVCGAAVHPDEIAAVLESDGLTHQQITTRYSRRDLFAIAEELYTRVPRRFPDPGPGPDPWRTSPWQCLLRGMLFGLPGLAYLLGAGLLPGRVTGLAASALVAWAWNQALAHRAYVRLAAGGRRAAARCLLLGAPAGVTAAAAAALAVSGAGAAPAFAAGEALYLAAATVLLVLGREQHLLIALVPTAAGAACIPLWHPGPVPVAVLLLATVAAAALSAVREIVRSLRTTSSAAPGTPGSPPPSRTGCSAWPAGR
;
A
#
# COMPACT_ATOMS: atom_id res chain seq x y z
N MET A 1 -12.68 84.66 14.95
CA MET A 1 -12.90 83.35 14.29
C MET A 1 -11.58 82.88 13.69
N VAL A 2 -10.81 82.04 14.39
CA VAL A 2 -9.97 80.98 13.82
C VAL A 2 -9.83 79.93 14.92
N ASN A 3 -10.38 78.75 14.65
CA ASN A 3 -10.39 77.57 15.52
C ASN A 3 -9.20 76.68 15.14
N ARG A 4 -8.47 76.10 16.10
CA ARG A 4 -7.65 74.91 15.84
C ARG A 4 -7.58 73.97 17.06
N PRO A 5 -7.70 72.64 16.83
CA PRO A 5 -7.88 71.62 17.86
C PRO A 5 -6.54 70.96 18.25
N GLY A 6 -6.55 70.19 19.34
CA GLY A 6 -5.42 69.33 19.69
C GLY A 6 -5.58 68.66 21.05
N ASP A 7 -6.59 67.81 21.21
CA ASP A 7 -6.59 66.77 22.25
C ASP A 7 -6.75 65.42 21.56
N ASP A 8 -5.63 64.72 21.38
CA ASP A 8 -5.61 63.28 21.09
C ASP A 8 -4.45 62.69 21.90
N ARG A 9 -4.73 62.47 23.18
CA ARG A 9 -3.89 61.74 24.12
C ARG A 9 -3.73 60.30 23.62
N THR A 10 -2.60 60.03 22.98
CA THR A 10 -2.17 58.65 22.72
C THR A 10 -1.88 57.97 24.06
N VAL A 11 -2.81 57.15 24.53
CA VAL A 11 -2.62 56.28 25.68
C VAL A 11 -1.64 55.18 25.27
N LEU A 12 -0.37 55.35 25.62
CA LEU A 12 0.61 54.28 25.53
C LEU A 12 0.25 53.17 26.51
N LEU A 13 -0.29 52.07 25.99
CA LEU A 13 -0.46 50.81 26.70
C LEU A 13 0.92 50.29 27.11
N ARG A 14 1.30 50.56 28.36
CA ARG A 14 2.52 50.02 28.97
C ARG A 14 2.25 48.55 29.30
N LEU A 15 2.73 47.65 28.44
CA LEU A 15 2.70 46.21 28.73
C LEU A 15 3.54 45.93 29.98
N PRO A 16 3.06 45.06 30.90
CA PRO A 16 3.85 44.64 32.05
C PRO A 16 5.14 43.98 31.57
N THR A 17 6.28 44.50 32.00
CA THR A 17 7.58 43.85 31.82
C THR A 17 7.54 42.53 32.57
N PRO A 18 7.83 41.38 31.93
CA PRO A 18 7.87 40.11 32.64
C PRO A 18 8.93 40.18 33.75
N PRO A 19 8.69 39.55 34.91
CA PRO A 19 9.65 39.54 36.01
C PRO A 19 10.98 38.97 35.52
N GLN A 20 12.05 39.78 35.60
CA GLN A 20 13.40 39.32 35.29
C GLN A 20 13.81 38.28 36.34
N ARG A 21 14.08 37.06 35.87
CA ARG A 21 14.46 35.95 36.73
C ARG A 21 15.91 36.17 37.22
N PRO A 22 16.20 35.88 38.50
CA PRO A 22 17.58 35.92 38.98
C PRO A 22 18.48 34.93 38.23
N THR A 23 19.71 35.35 37.95
CA THR A 23 20.70 34.66 37.09
C THR A 23 21.15 33.29 37.62
N TRP A 24 20.80 32.92 38.85
CA TRP A 24 21.16 31.67 39.51
C TRP A 24 20.07 30.58 39.47
N ALA A 25 18.93 30.84 38.83
CA ALA A 25 17.89 29.84 38.63
C ALA A 25 18.05 29.17 37.27
N ASP A 26 18.07 27.84 37.23
CA ASP A 26 18.16 27.06 35.99
C ASP A 26 17.02 27.42 35.03
N ASP A 27 17.35 27.52 33.75
CA ASP A 27 16.37 27.85 32.72
C ASP A 27 15.53 26.61 32.39
N PRO A 28 14.20 26.63 32.52
CA PRO A 28 13.32 25.50 32.17
C PRO A 28 13.42 25.12 30.69
N LEU A 29 13.97 26.01 29.86
CA LEU A 29 14.29 25.68 28.48
C LEU A 29 15.41 24.65 28.35
N ASP A 30 16.32 24.56 29.34
CA ASP A 30 17.42 23.58 29.32
C ASP A 30 16.88 22.16 29.57
N GLU A 31 15.93 22.00 30.51
CA GLU A 31 15.20 20.74 30.71
C GLU A 31 14.45 20.33 29.43
N LEU A 32 13.85 21.30 28.74
CA LEU A 32 13.15 21.07 27.48
C LEU A 32 14.13 20.71 26.35
N ALA A 33 15.29 21.35 26.30
CA ALA A 33 16.36 21.09 25.34
C ALA A 33 16.94 19.70 25.52
N GLU A 34 17.12 19.23 26.75
CA GLU A 34 17.55 17.85 27.04
C GLU A 34 16.49 16.84 26.62
N ARG A 35 15.22 17.06 26.99
CA ARG A 35 14.12 16.17 26.63
C ARG A 35 13.91 16.04 25.13
N LEU A 36 14.13 17.11 24.38
CA LEU A 36 13.95 17.17 22.93
C LEU A 36 15.29 17.20 22.17
N ALA A 37 16.39 16.78 22.78
CA ALA A 37 17.73 16.92 22.20
C ALA A 37 17.86 16.24 20.84
N ASP A 38 17.23 15.07 20.65
CA ASP A 38 17.28 14.33 19.38
C ASP A 38 16.46 15.02 18.28
N VAL A 39 15.25 15.50 18.61
CA VAL A 39 14.37 16.23 17.69
C VAL A 39 15.00 17.56 17.31
N CYS A 40 15.43 18.34 18.31
CA CYS A 40 16.07 19.62 18.11
C CYS A 40 17.37 19.43 17.33
N GLY A 41 18.20 18.43 17.67
CA GLY A 41 19.44 18.15 16.98
C GLY A 41 19.26 17.81 15.49
N ALA A 42 18.21 17.06 15.15
CA ALA A 42 17.90 16.66 13.78
C ALA A 42 17.17 17.74 12.95
N ALA A 43 16.56 18.73 13.61
CA ALA A 43 15.76 19.76 12.94
C ALA A 43 16.62 20.64 12.02
N VAL A 44 16.13 20.84 10.80
CA VAL A 44 16.79 21.67 9.76
C VAL A 44 16.38 23.14 9.89
N HIS A 45 15.21 23.41 10.48
CA HIS A 45 14.68 24.76 10.68
C HIS A 45 14.00 24.88 12.06
N PRO A 46 14.04 26.05 12.74
CA PRO A 46 13.32 26.25 14.00
C PRO A 46 11.81 25.96 13.89
N ASP A 47 11.18 26.20 12.75
CA ASP A 47 9.75 25.90 12.57
C ASP A 47 9.41 24.41 12.67
N GLU A 48 10.36 23.51 12.38
CA GLU A 48 10.16 22.07 12.60
C GLU A 48 10.06 21.75 14.10
N ILE A 49 10.86 22.44 14.92
CA ILE A 49 10.79 22.36 16.38
C ILE A 49 9.46 22.97 16.87
N ALA A 50 9.04 24.10 16.30
CA ALA A 50 7.75 24.71 16.64
C ALA A 50 6.58 23.75 16.35
N ALA A 51 6.58 23.09 15.19
CA ALA A 51 5.54 22.13 14.82
C ALA A 51 5.48 20.92 15.78
N VAL A 52 6.63 20.42 16.24
CA VAL A 52 6.68 19.35 17.26
C VAL A 52 6.13 19.85 18.59
N LEU A 53 6.56 21.03 19.05
CA LEU A 53 6.09 21.59 20.31
C LEU A 53 4.58 21.89 20.29
N GLU A 54 4.03 22.34 19.16
CA GLU A 54 2.58 22.53 18.97
C GLU A 54 1.85 21.18 19.03
N SER A 55 2.39 20.15 18.38
CA SER A 55 1.84 18.80 18.38
C SER A 55 1.88 18.13 19.76
N ASP A 56 2.92 18.42 20.54
CA ASP A 56 3.07 18.01 21.95
C ASP A 56 2.16 18.82 22.90
N GLY A 57 1.39 19.78 22.36
CA GLY A 57 0.38 20.54 23.10
C GLY A 57 0.93 21.71 23.90
N LEU A 58 2.07 22.28 23.51
CA LEU A 58 2.62 23.45 24.20
C LEU A 58 1.75 24.69 23.97
N THR A 59 1.02 25.08 25.02
CA THR A 59 0.05 26.20 24.96
C THR A 59 0.69 27.56 25.19
N HIS A 60 0.08 28.63 24.66
CA HIS A 60 0.54 30.01 24.86
C HIS A 60 0.68 30.41 26.35
N GLN A 61 -0.20 29.90 27.21
CA GLN A 61 -0.11 30.12 28.65
C GLN A 61 1.15 29.49 29.23
N GLN A 62 1.50 28.25 28.84
CA GLN A 62 2.72 27.60 29.31
C GLN A 62 3.98 28.31 28.81
N ILE A 63 3.98 28.79 27.56
CA ILE A 63 5.07 29.55 26.93
C ILE A 63 5.38 30.83 27.72
N THR A 64 4.35 31.58 28.07
CA THR A 64 4.50 32.87 28.79
C THR A 64 4.76 32.69 30.28
N THR A 65 4.15 31.69 30.93
CA THR A 65 4.25 31.50 32.39
C THR A 65 5.44 30.64 32.81
N ARG A 66 5.63 29.46 32.21
CA ARG A 66 6.70 28.53 32.57
C ARG A 66 8.02 28.93 31.93
N TYR A 67 7.98 29.28 30.66
CA TYR A 67 9.19 29.62 29.91
C TYR A 67 9.42 31.14 29.87
N SER A 68 8.45 32.02 30.13
CA SER A 68 8.69 33.48 30.05
C SER A 68 9.15 33.95 28.66
N ARG A 69 8.72 33.25 27.59
CA ARG A 69 8.97 33.62 26.20
C ARG A 69 7.71 34.22 25.58
N ARG A 70 7.89 35.00 24.51
CA ARG A 70 6.78 35.70 23.84
C ARG A 70 5.85 34.76 23.10
N ASP A 71 6.41 33.79 22.40
CA ASP A 71 5.68 32.91 21.49
C ASP A 71 6.42 31.58 21.30
N LEU A 72 5.74 30.65 20.61
CA LEU A 72 6.24 29.30 20.33
C LEU A 72 7.49 29.33 19.44
N PHE A 73 7.54 30.27 18.49
CA PHE A 73 8.65 30.41 17.56
C PHE A 73 9.92 30.88 18.26
N ALA A 74 9.81 31.78 19.24
CA ALA A 74 10.94 32.22 20.05
C ALA A 74 11.54 31.07 20.88
N ILE A 75 10.69 30.20 21.44
CA ILE A 75 11.15 28.97 22.11
C ILE A 75 11.87 28.07 21.10
N ALA A 76 11.28 27.88 19.92
CA ALA A 76 11.85 27.02 18.88
C ALA A 76 13.22 27.52 18.39
N GLU A 77 13.38 28.84 18.22
CA GLU A 77 14.64 29.49 17.82
C GLU A 77 15.71 29.39 18.92
N GLU A 78 15.34 29.58 20.19
CA GLU A 78 16.25 29.36 21.32
C GLU A 78 16.68 27.88 21.42
N LEU A 79 15.77 26.92 21.24
CA LEU A 79 16.11 25.49 21.22
C LEU A 79 16.97 25.12 20.00
N TYR A 80 16.70 25.72 18.85
CA TYR A 80 17.48 25.54 17.63
C TYR A 80 18.93 26.01 17.80
N THR A 81 19.14 27.11 18.53
CA THR A 81 20.48 27.65 18.79
C THR A 81 21.22 26.94 19.92
N ARG A 82 20.51 26.48 20.97
CA ARG A 82 21.13 25.81 22.13
C ARG A 82 21.54 24.37 21.87
N VAL A 83 20.73 23.59 21.15
CA VAL A 83 21.01 22.16 20.95
C VAL A 83 22.00 21.97 19.80
N PRO A 84 23.13 21.27 20.01
CA PRO A 84 24.07 20.95 18.93
C PRO A 84 23.38 20.15 17.81
N ARG A 85 23.58 20.56 16.56
CA ARG A 85 23.01 19.86 15.40
C ARG A 85 23.60 18.46 15.29
N ARG A 86 22.73 17.47 15.18
CA ARG A 86 23.07 16.07 14.94
C ARG A 86 22.14 15.58 13.83
N PHE A 87 22.70 15.20 12.69
CA PHE A 87 21.96 14.61 11.59
C PHE A 87 22.19 13.10 11.64
N PRO A 88 21.44 12.35 12.48
CA PRO A 88 21.53 10.90 12.45
C PRO A 88 21.16 10.44 11.04
N ASP A 89 21.97 9.56 10.46
CA ASP A 89 21.61 8.94 9.19
C ASP A 89 20.23 8.28 9.37
N PRO A 90 19.26 8.56 8.47
CA PRO A 90 17.99 7.86 8.52
C PRO A 90 18.29 6.36 8.47
N GLY A 91 17.67 5.61 9.39
CA GLY A 91 17.83 4.17 9.45
C GLY A 91 17.59 3.55 8.06
N PRO A 92 18.29 2.45 7.71
CA PRO A 92 18.23 1.89 6.37
C PRO A 92 16.76 1.64 5.97
N GLY A 93 16.30 2.42 5.00
CA GLY A 93 14.97 2.23 4.41
C GLY A 93 14.90 0.88 3.70
N PRO A 94 13.70 0.36 3.45
CA PRO A 94 13.54 -0.82 2.60
C PRO A 94 14.17 -0.55 1.22
N ASP A 95 15.17 -1.35 0.85
CA ASP A 95 15.85 -1.28 -0.44
C ASP A 95 14.87 -1.65 -1.57
N PRO A 96 14.47 -0.70 -2.45
CA PRO A 96 13.55 -0.97 -3.55
C PRO A 96 14.08 -1.98 -4.57
N TRP A 97 15.40 -2.18 -4.61
CA TRP A 97 16.09 -3.01 -5.60
C TRP A 97 16.42 -4.41 -5.08
N ARG A 98 16.14 -4.69 -3.81
CA ARG A 98 16.33 -6.01 -3.20
C ARG A 98 15.29 -6.99 -3.74
N THR A 99 15.63 -7.63 -4.85
CA THR A 99 14.81 -8.67 -5.46
C THR A 99 15.05 -10.02 -4.81
N SER A 100 13.98 -10.79 -4.57
CA SER A 100 14.09 -12.18 -4.19
C SER A 100 14.01 -13.04 -5.45
N PRO A 101 15.05 -13.84 -5.79
CA PRO A 101 15.03 -14.70 -6.97
C PRO A 101 13.81 -15.63 -7.00
N TRP A 102 13.38 -16.09 -5.82
CA TRP A 102 12.18 -16.89 -5.66
C TRP A 102 10.90 -16.13 -6.03
N GLN A 103 10.78 -14.86 -5.64
CA GLN A 103 9.64 -14.03 -6.02
C GLN A 103 9.62 -13.78 -7.54
N CYS A 104 10.78 -13.53 -8.15
CA CYS A 104 10.89 -13.41 -9.60
C CYS A 104 10.43 -14.68 -10.32
N LEU A 105 10.89 -15.85 -9.84
CA LEU A 105 10.49 -17.15 -10.39
C LEU A 105 8.98 -17.39 -10.25
N LEU A 106 8.44 -17.19 -9.05
CA LEU A 106 7.00 -17.33 -8.78
C LEU A 106 6.17 -16.42 -9.69
N ARG A 107 6.62 -15.19 -9.90
CA ARG A 107 5.96 -14.23 -10.77
C ARG A 107 6.00 -14.66 -12.23
N GLY A 108 7.15 -15.13 -12.70
CA GLY A 108 7.31 -15.72 -14.03
C GLY A 108 6.37 -16.90 -14.25
N MET A 109 6.26 -17.81 -13.27
CA MET A 109 5.33 -18.94 -13.33
C MET A 109 3.87 -18.50 -13.40
N LEU A 110 3.45 -17.54 -12.55
CA LEU A 110 2.07 -17.07 -12.49
C LEU A 110 1.60 -16.40 -13.79
N PHE A 111 2.51 -15.75 -14.52
CA PHE A 111 2.19 -15.13 -15.81
C PHE A 111 2.40 -16.07 -17.01
N GLY A 112 3.30 -17.06 -16.91
CA GLY A 112 3.58 -18.01 -17.99
C GLY A 112 2.64 -19.21 -18.05
N LEU A 113 2.39 -19.86 -16.90
CA LEU A 113 1.59 -21.09 -16.83
C LEU A 113 0.16 -20.98 -17.38
N PRO A 114 -0.57 -19.85 -17.25
CA PRO A 114 -1.90 -19.73 -17.82
C PRO A 114 -1.91 -19.89 -19.34
N GLY A 115 -0.80 -19.55 -20.02
CA GLY A 115 -0.64 -19.74 -21.46
C GLY A 115 -0.76 -21.21 -21.90
N LEU A 116 -0.46 -22.16 -21.02
CA LEU A 116 -0.61 -23.59 -21.29
C LEU A 116 -2.07 -23.99 -21.52
N ALA A 117 -3.03 -23.20 -21.05
CA ALA A 117 -4.45 -23.43 -21.33
C ALA A 117 -4.77 -23.34 -22.83
N TYR A 118 -4.08 -22.49 -23.59
CA TYR A 118 -4.26 -22.40 -25.04
C TYR A 118 -3.64 -23.59 -25.76
N LEU A 119 -2.50 -24.10 -25.28
CA LEU A 119 -1.89 -25.32 -25.82
C LEU A 119 -2.82 -26.53 -25.60
N LEU A 120 -3.33 -26.67 -24.38
CA LEU A 120 -4.24 -27.75 -24.01
C LEU A 120 -5.60 -27.62 -24.71
N GLY A 121 -6.12 -26.40 -24.84
CA GLY A 121 -7.42 -26.07 -25.41
C GLY A 121 -7.43 -25.84 -26.93
N ALA A 122 -6.29 -25.92 -27.62
CA ALA A 122 -6.17 -25.58 -29.04
C ALA A 122 -7.19 -26.31 -29.93
N GLY A 123 -7.40 -27.61 -29.67
CA GLY A 123 -8.36 -28.44 -30.40
C GLY A 123 -9.83 -28.04 -30.22
N LEU A 124 -10.16 -27.21 -29.22
CA LEU A 124 -11.52 -26.73 -28.93
C LEU A 124 -11.84 -25.39 -29.64
N LEU A 125 -10.85 -24.75 -30.28
CA LEU A 125 -10.92 -23.35 -30.73
C LEU A 125 -10.72 -23.11 -32.25
N PRO A 126 -10.99 -24.04 -33.18
CA PRO A 126 -10.65 -23.83 -34.59
C PRO A 126 -11.33 -22.58 -35.17
N GLY A 127 -10.53 -21.66 -35.72
CA GLY A 127 -10.99 -20.46 -36.44
C GLY A 127 -11.56 -19.34 -35.57
N ARG A 128 -11.34 -19.35 -34.24
CA ARG A 128 -12.05 -18.49 -33.27
C ARG A 128 -11.18 -17.42 -32.59
N VAL A 129 -10.10 -17.01 -33.24
CA VAL A 129 -9.05 -16.15 -32.65
C VAL A 129 -9.54 -14.73 -32.38
N THR A 130 -10.38 -14.16 -33.24
CA THR A 130 -10.83 -12.76 -33.13
C THR A 130 -11.70 -12.51 -31.89
N GLY A 131 -12.61 -13.43 -31.58
CA GLY A 131 -13.45 -13.34 -30.37
C GLY A 131 -12.62 -13.48 -29.08
N LEU A 132 -11.63 -14.37 -29.08
CA LEU A 132 -10.70 -14.51 -27.96
C LEU A 132 -9.84 -13.26 -27.78
N ALA A 133 -9.29 -12.71 -28.87
CA ALA A 133 -8.50 -11.49 -28.83
C ALA A 133 -9.32 -10.29 -28.30
N ALA A 134 -10.57 -10.14 -28.75
CA ALA A 134 -11.46 -9.10 -28.24
C ALA A 134 -11.73 -9.27 -26.74
N SER A 135 -11.99 -10.50 -26.29
CA SER A 135 -12.18 -10.80 -24.87
C SER A 135 -10.93 -10.49 -24.05
N ALA A 136 -9.76 -10.94 -24.51
CA ALA A 136 -8.48 -10.76 -23.83
C ALA A 136 -8.14 -9.27 -23.67
N LEU A 137 -8.36 -8.45 -24.71
CA LEU A 137 -8.14 -7.00 -24.65
C LEU A 137 -9.05 -6.32 -23.62
N VAL A 138 -10.34 -6.67 -23.62
CA VAL A 138 -11.31 -6.12 -22.66
C VAL A 138 -10.98 -6.58 -21.23
N ALA A 139 -10.72 -7.87 -21.04
CA ALA A 139 -10.34 -8.44 -19.74
C ALA A 139 -9.05 -7.81 -19.21
N TRP A 140 -8.05 -7.62 -20.07
CA TRP A 140 -6.78 -7.01 -19.71
C TRP A 140 -6.97 -5.56 -19.26
N ALA A 141 -7.62 -4.72 -20.08
CA ALA A 141 -7.85 -3.31 -19.74
C ALA A 141 -8.67 -3.16 -18.44
N TRP A 142 -9.71 -3.98 -18.28
CA TRP A 142 -10.54 -3.99 -17.09
C TRP A 142 -9.74 -4.41 -15.85
N ASN A 143 -8.94 -5.47 -15.94
CA ASN A 143 -8.17 -5.98 -14.81
C ASN A 143 -7.06 -5.02 -14.39
N GLN A 144 -6.45 -4.26 -15.31
CA GLN A 144 -5.51 -3.20 -14.95
C GLN A 144 -6.20 -2.10 -14.14
N ALA A 145 -7.34 -1.61 -14.62
CA ALA A 145 -8.12 -0.60 -13.90
C ALA A 145 -8.60 -1.11 -12.53
N LEU A 146 -9.08 -2.35 -12.47
CA LEU A 146 -9.55 -2.99 -11.25
C LEU A 146 -8.41 -3.19 -10.25
N ALA A 147 -7.25 -3.70 -10.69
CA ALA A 147 -6.08 -3.90 -9.84
C ALA A 147 -5.60 -2.56 -9.25
N HIS A 148 -5.47 -1.53 -10.10
CA HIS A 148 -5.09 -0.19 -9.64
C HIS A 148 -6.06 0.33 -8.56
N ARG A 149 -7.38 0.31 -8.83
CA ARG A 149 -8.38 0.76 -7.84
C ARG A 149 -8.35 -0.08 -6.57
N ALA A 150 -8.17 -1.39 -6.68
CA ALA A 150 -8.13 -2.28 -5.54
C ALA A 150 -6.89 -2.05 -4.66
N TYR A 151 -5.71 -1.80 -5.24
CA TYR A 151 -4.50 -1.41 -4.50
C TYR A 151 -4.65 -0.05 -3.84
N VAL A 152 -5.23 0.95 -4.51
CA VAL A 152 -5.53 2.25 -3.89
C VAL A 152 -6.48 2.07 -2.70
N ARG A 153 -7.52 1.22 -2.83
CA ARG A 153 -8.42 0.91 -1.72
C ARG A 153 -7.75 0.11 -0.62
N LEU A 154 -6.78 -0.75 -0.96
CA LEU A 154 -5.99 -1.51 0.00
C LEU A 154 -5.13 -0.57 0.86
N ALA A 155 -4.50 0.42 0.24
CA ALA A 155 -3.70 1.44 0.92
C ALA A 155 -4.56 2.37 1.80
N ALA A 156 -5.69 2.84 1.29
CA ALA A 156 -6.53 3.82 2.01
C ALA A 156 -7.48 3.22 3.05
N GLY A 157 -7.96 1.98 2.84
CA GLY A 157 -9.03 1.38 3.65
C GLY A 157 -8.82 -0.09 4.01
N GLY A 158 -7.59 -0.59 3.83
CA GLY A 158 -7.19 -1.95 4.16
C GLY A 158 -7.86 -3.03 3.31
N ARG A 159 -7.65 -4.29 3.73
CA ARG A 159 -8.09 -5.49 3.00
C ARG A 159 -9.60 -5.52 2.74
N ARG A 160 -10.41 -5.02 3.68
CA ARG A 160 -11.88 -5.00 3.54
C ARG A 160 -12.37 -4.03 2.47
N ALA A 161 -11.72 -2.89 2.28
CA ALA A 161 -12.06 -1.95 1.22
C ALA A 161 -11.66 -2.49 -0.16
N ALA A 162 -10.46 -3.07 -0.27
CA ALA A 162 -10.01 -3.75 -1.48
C ALA A 162 -10.94 -4.91 -1.87
N ALA A 163 -11.31 -5.76 -0.91
CA ALA A 163 -12.21 -6.90 -1.15
C ALA A 163 -13.59 -6.48 -1.67
N ARG A 164 -14.16 -5.37 -1.18
CA ARG A 164 -15.42 -4.81 -1.72
C ARG A 164 -15.27 -4.33 -3.17
N CYS A 165 -14.17 -3.64 -3.47
CA CYS A 165 -13.86 -3.19 -4.83
C CYS A 165 -13.75 -4.38 -5.79
N LEU A 166 -13.04 -5.43 -5.37
CA LEU A 166 -12.83 -6.65 -6.13
C LEU A 166 -14.13 -7.45 -6.32
N LEU A 167 -14.96 -7.59 -5.28
CA LEU A 167 -16.23 -8.32 -5.33
C LEU A 167 -17.18 -7.75 -6.38
N LEU A 168 -17.22 -6.43 -6.55
CA LEU A 168 -18.08 -5.76 -7.53
C LEU A 168 -17.43 -5.67 -8.90
N GLY A 169 -16.12 -5.41 -8.95
CA GLY A 169 -15.40 -5.20 -10.21
C GLY A 169 -15.10 -6.48 -10.97
N ALA A 170 -14.82 -7.59 -10.29
CA ALA A 170 -14.46 -8.85 -10.95
C ALA A 170 -15.61 -9.38 -11.83
N PRO A 171 -16.86 -9.54 -11.33
CA PRO A 171 -17.96 -10.03 -12.17
C PRO A 171 -18.25 -9.12 -13.37
N ALA A 172 -18.17 -7.80 -13.20
CA ALA A 172 -18.39 -6.84 -14.29
C ALA A 172 -17.32 -6.96 -15.40
N GLY A 173 -16.07 -7.25 -15.03
CA GLY A 173 -15.01 -7.52 -16.01
C GLY A 173 -15.25 -8.80 -16.79
N VAL A 174 -15.66 -9.87 -16.09
CA VAL A 174 -15.99 -11.15 -16.71
C VAL A 174 -17.15 -11.01 -17.70
N THR A 175 -18.22 -10.30 -17.31
CA THR A 175 -19.38 -10.09 -18.18
C THR A 175 -19.01 -9.23 -19.40
N ALA A 176 -18.23 -8.17 -19.23
CA ALA A 176 -17.78 -7.33 -20.34
C ALA A 176 -16.91 -8.11 -21.33
N ALA A 177 -15.95 -8.88 -20.84
CA ALA A 177 -15.06 -9.69 -21.68
C ALA A 177 -15.80 -10.81 -22.41
N ALA A 178 -16.76 -11.48 -21.75
CA ALA A 178 -17.60 -12.50 -22.38
C ALA A 178 -18.54 -11.88 -23.44
N ALA A 179 -19.11 -10.71 -23.18
CA ALA A 179 -19.94 -9.97 -24.12
C ALA A 179 -19.15 -9.55 -25.37
N ALA A 180 -17.91 -9.11 -25.21
CA ALA A 180 -17.02 -8.78 -26.33
C ALA A 180 -16.74 -10.00 -27.21
N ALA A 181 -16.46 -11.16 -26.61
CA ALA A 181 -16.27 -12.41 -27.36
C ALA A 181 -17.52 -12.80 -28.14
N LEU A 182 -18.68 -12.72 -27.49
CA LEU A 182 -19.98 -13.03 -28.08
C LEU A 182 -20.32 -12.09 -29.25
N ALA A 183 -20.07 -10.79 -29.09
CA ALA A 183 -20.33 -9.79 -30.13
C ALA A 183 -19.47 -10.00 -31.39
N VAL A 184 -18.23 -10.45 -31.22
CA VAL A 184 -17.29 -10.63 -32.35
C VAL A 184 -17.41 -12.01 -33.00
N SER A 185 -17.68 -13.06 -32.23
CA SER A 185 -17.61 -14.46 -32.70
C SER A 185 -18.96 -15.20 -32.72
N GLY A 186 -20.04 -14.56 -32.27
CA GLY A 186 -21.36 -15.17 -32.13
C GLY A 186 -21.40 -16.25 -31.05
N ALA A 187 -22.53 -16.96 -30.97
CA ALA A 187 -22.71 -18.05 -30.01
C ALA A 187 -21.84 -19.28 -30.36
N GLY A 188 -21.39 -20.01 -29.35
CA GLY A 188 -20.65 -21.26 -29.52
C GLY A 188 -19.54 -21.44 -28.49
N ALA A 189 -18.53 -22.25 -28.83
CA ALA A 189 -17.43 -22.59 -27.92
C ALA A 189 -16.48 -21.41 -27.61
N ALA A 190 -16.33 -20.45 -28.53
CA ALA A 190 -15.45 -19.28 -28.34
C ALA A 190 -15.84 -18.40 -27.13
N PRO A 191 -17.08 -17.89 -27.03
CA PRO A 191 -17.47 -17.07 -25.87
C PRO A 191 -17.48 -17.87 -24.57
N ALA A 192 -17.72 -19.20 -24.60
CA ALA A 192 -17.63 -20.05 -23.42
C ALA A 192 -16.19 -20.17 -22.90
N PHE A 193 -15.23 -20.40 -23.82
CA PHE A 193 -13.81 -20.42 -23.47
C PHE A 193 -13.34 -19.04 -22.98
N ALA A 194 -13.73 -17.98 -23.69
CA ALA A 194 -13.42 -16.59 -23.33
C ALA A 194 -13.97 -16.21 -21.95
N ALA A 195 -15.18 -16.67 -21.61
CA ALA A 195 -15.74 -16.48 -20.27
C ALA A 195 -14.92 -17.20 -19.19
N GLY A 196 -14.43 -18.41 -19.48
CA GLY A 196 -13.51 -19.14 -18.59
C GLY A 196 -12.18 -18.42 -18.40
N GLU A 197 -11.59 -17.92 -19.48
CA GLU A 197 -10.37 -17.09 -19.46
C GLU A 197 -10.58 -15.83 -18.63
N ALA A 198 -11.64 -15.06 -18.91
CA ALA A 198 -11.94 -13.83 -18.19
C ALA A 198 -12.19 -14.09 -16.69
N LEU A 199 -12.91 -15.17 -16.35
CA LEU A 199 -13.15 -15.57 -14.96
C LEU A 199 -11.84 -15.95 -14.26
N TYR A 200 -10.96 -16.69 -14.93
CA TYR A 200 -9.62 -16.97 -14.41
C TYR A 200 -8.83 -15.69 -14.16
N LEU A 201 -8.76 -14.77 -15.13
CA LEU A 201 -8.02 -13.52 -15.01
C LEU A 201 -8.57 -12.63 -13.88
N ALA A 202 -9.89 -12.58 -13.72
CA ALA A 202 -10.53 -11.88 -12.62
C ALA A 202 -10.17 -12.52 -11.26
N ALA A 203 -10.23 -13.85 -11.14
CA ALA A 203 -9.83 -14.57 -9.93
C ALA A 203 -8.33 -14.39 -9.61
N ALA A 204 -7.47 -14.43 -10.63
CA ALA A 204 -6.05 -14.16 -10.51
C ALA A 204 -5.78 -12.75 -9.99
N THR A 205 -6.50 -11.74 -10.53
CA THR A 205 -6.42 -10.35 -10.07
C THR A 205 -6.76 -10.23 -8.58
N VAL A 206 -7.83 -10.89 -8.14
CA VAL A 206 -8.23 -10.94 -6.71
C VAL A 206 -7.11 -11.53 -5.86
N LEU A 207 -6.61 -12.71 -6.23
CA LEU A 207 -5.59 -13.41 -5.45
C LEU A 207 -4.28 -12.63 -5.39
N LEU A 208 -3.86 -12.00 -6.50
CA LEU A 208 -2.67 -11.16 -6.57
C LEU A 208 -2.79 -9.93 -5.66
N VAL A 209 -3.88 -9.17 -5.77
CA VAL A 209 -4.10 -7.97 -4.95
C VAL A 209 -4.15 -8.31 -3.46
N LEU A 210 -4.71 -9.47 -3.09
CA LEU A 210 -4.80 -9.90 -1.69
C LEU A 210 -3.54 -10.63 -1.19
N GLY A 211 -2.51 -10.81 -2.04
CA GLY A 211 -1.23 -11.42 -1.68
C GLY A 211 -1.28 -12.95 -1.53
N ARG A 212 -2.09 -13.63 -2.35
CA ARG A 212 -2.34 -15.09 -2.31
C ARG A 212 -1.81 -15.81 -3.54
N GLU A 213 -0.58 -15.49 -3.93
CA GLU A 213 0.11 -16.05 -5.10
C GLU A 213 0.21 -17.58 -5.05
N GLN A 214 0.42 -18.16 -3.86
CA GLN A 214 0.47 -19.61 -3.66
C GLN A 214 -0.85 -20.31 -4.02
N HIS A 215 -2.00 -19.73 -3.67
CA HIS A 215 -3.30 -20.31 -4.04
C HIS A 215 -3.51 -20.30 -5.55
N LEU A 216 -3.05 -19.24 -6.22
CA LEU A 216 -3.12 -19.14 -7.67
C LEU A 216 -2.21 -20.17 -8.35
N LEU A 217 -1.00 -20.38 -7.84
CA LEU A 217 -0.09 -21.40 -8.35
C LEU A 217 -0.69 -22.82 -8.19
N ILE A 218 -1.30 -23.12 -7.04
CA ILE A 218 -1.97 -24.41 -6.80
C ILE A 218 -3.16 -24.59 -7.76
N ALA A 219 -3.93 -23.54 -8.02
CA ALA A 219 -5.06 -23.60 -8.96
C ALA A 219 -4.64 -23.92 -10.40
N LEU A 220 -3.40 -23.60 -10.79
CA LEU A 220 -2.84 -23.87 -12.12
C LEU A 220 -2.34 -25.30 -12.30
N VAL A 221 -2.24 -26.10 -11.24
CA VAL A 221 -1.72 -27.48 -11.28
C VAL A 221 -2.45 -28.37 -12.30
N PRO A 222 -3.80 -28.38 -12.40
CA PRO A 222 -4.50 -29.21 -13.38
C PRO A 222 -4.11 -28.88 -14.83
N THR A 223 -4.09 -27.59 -15.21
CA THR A 223 -3.67 -27.16 -16.54
C THR A 223 -2.20 -27.48 -16.82
N ALA A 224 -1.30 -27.24 -15.84
CA ALA A 224 0.12 -27.52 -15.99
C ALA A 224 0.39 -29.01 -16.16
N ALA A 225 -0.24 -29.86 -15.34
CA ALA A 225 -0.15 -31.31 -15.44
C ALA A 225 -0.71 -31.82 -16.77
N GLY A 226 -1.88 -31.32 -17.20
CA GLY A 226 -2.49 -31.65 -18.47
C GLY A 226 -1.58 -31.33 -19.66
N ALA A 227 -0.97 -30.14 -19.67
CA ALA A 227 -0.06 -29.72 -20.72
C ALA A 227 1.25 -30.53 -20.72
N ALA A 228 1.78 -30.88 -19.54
CA ALA A 228 2.98 -31.71 -19.42
C ALA A 228 2.77 -33.14 -19.95
N CYS A 229 1.54 -33.65 -19.93
CA CYS A 229 1.20 -34.98 -20.44
C CYS A 229 1.06 -35.02 -21.98
N ILE A 230 0.92 -33.88 -22.67
CA ILE A 230 0.70 -33.83 -24.14
C ILE A 230 1.71 -34.67 -24.95
N PRO A 231 3.03 -34.64 -24.67
CA PRO A 231 3.99 -35.43 -25.42
C PRO A 231 3.83 -36.95 -25.25
N LEU A 232 3.20 -37.38 -24.16
CA LEU A 232 3.03 -38.79 -23.79
C LEU A 232 1.66 -39.32 -24.19
N TRP A 233 0.65 -38.45 -24.16
CA TRP A 233 -0.74 -38.81 -24.40
C TRP A 233 -1.51 -37.59 -24.90
N HIS A 234 -2.28 -37.77 -25.98
CA HIS A 234 -3.16 -36.72 -26.51
C HIS A 234 -4.53 -36.85 -25.82
N PRO A 235 -4.84 -35.98 -24.85
CA PRO A 235 -6.13 -36.04 -24.16
C PRO A 235 -7.26 -35.68 -25.14
N GLY A 236 -8.36 -36.43 -25.07
CA GLY A 236 -9.58 -36.08 -25.80
C GLY A 236 -10.19 -34.74 -25.33
N PRO A 237 -11.24 -34.25 -25.99
CA PRO A 237 -11.85 -32.95 -25.66
C PRO A 237 -12.45 -32.91 -24.25
N VAL A 238 -12.97 -34.04 -23.76
CA VAL A 238 -13.58 -34.15 -22.42
C VAL A 238 -12.54 -33.96 -21.30
N PRO A 239 -11.44 -34.73 -21.22
CA PRO A 239 -10.44 -34.52 -20.17
C PRO A 239 -9.80 -33.12 -20.24
N VAL A 240 -9.58 -32.56 -21.43
CA VAL A 240 -9.13 -31.16 -21.59
C VAL A 240 -10.13 -30.19 -20.93
N ALA A 241 -11.42 -30.30 -21.26
CA ALA A 241 -12.44 -29.43 -20.68
C ALA A 241 -12.51 -29.57 -19.15
N VAL A 242 -12.42 -30.79 -18.62
CA VAL A 242 -12.40 -31.05 -17.17
C VAL A 242 -11.22 -30.38 -16.49
N LEU A 243 -10.01 -30.49 -17.05
CA LEU A 243 -8.82 -29.86 -16.46
C LEU A 243 -8.91 -28.33 -16.47
N LEU A 244 -9.35 -27.74 -17.58
CA LEU A 244 -9.54 -26.29 -17.70
C LEU A 244 -10.60 -25.78 -16.72
N LEU A 245 -11.75 -26.46 -16.65
CA LEU A 245 -12.83 -26.11 -15.71
C LEU A 245 -12.38 -26.28 -14.26
N ALA A 246 -11.61 -27.32 -13.95
CA ALA A 246 -11.05 -27.52 -12.61
C ALA A 246 -10.11 -26.38 -12.20
N THR A 247 -9.23 -25.92 -13.10
CA THR A 247 -8.36 -24.76 -12.84
C THR A 247 -9.15 -23.48 -12.63
N VAL A 248 -10.13 -23.18 -13.49
CA VAL A 248 -10.98 -21.99 -13.34
C VAL A 248 -11.77 -22.05 -12.03
N ALA A 249 -12.36 -23.20 -11.70
CA ALA A 249 -13.10 -23.40 -10.46
C ALA A 249 -12.21 -23.26 -9.23
N ALA A 250 -11.02 -23.86 -9.23
CA ALA A 250 -10.07 -23.75 -8.12
C ALA A 250 -9.61 -22.30 -7.88
N ALA A 251 -9.34 -21.55 -8.95
CA ALA A 251 -8.98 -20.14 -8.86
C ALA A 251 -10.16 -19.30 -8.33
N ALA A 252 -11.36 -19.48 -8.90
CA ALA A 252 -12.56 -18.74 -8.51
C ALA A 252 -12.97 -19.02 -7.05
N LEU A 253 -12.97 -20.28 -6.62
CA LEU A 253 -13.27 -20.66 -5.24
C LEU A 253 -12.24 -20.10 -4.26
N SER A 254 -10.96 -20.12 -4.61
CA SER A 254 -9.89 -19.53 -3.81
C SER A 254 -10.05 -18.01 -3.68
N ALA A 255 -10.39 -17.33 -4.77
CA ALA A 255 -10.65 -15.89 -4.81
C ALA A 255 -11.85 -15.52 -3.95
N VAL A 256 -12.98 -16.23 -4.10
CA VAL A 256 -14.19 -16.02 -3.28
C VAL A 256 -13.88 -16.25 -1.80
N ARG A 257 -13.16 -17.33 -1.46
CA ARG A 257 -12.76 -17.62 -0.08
C ARG A 257 -11.96 -16.47 0.52
N GLU A 258 -11.01 -15.91 -0.22
CA GLU A 258 -10.17 -14.81 0.27
C GLU A 258 -10.93 -13.48 0.35
N ILE A 259 -11.83 -13.21 -0.59
CA ILE A 259 -12.75 -12.05 -0.50
C ILE A 259 -13.59 -12.17 0.76
N VAL A 260 -14.26 -13.30 0.98
CA VAL A 260 -15.10 -13.53 2.17
C VAL A 260 -14.28 -13.40 3.45
N ARG A 261 -13.08 -13.97 3.50
CA ARG A 261 -12.16 -13.83 4.65
C ARG A 261 -11.82 -12.36 4.91
N SER A 262 -11.49 -11.60 3.87
CA SER A 262 -11.12 -10.18 3.94
C SER A 262 -12.31 -9.27 4.27
N LEU A 263 -13.53 -9.69 3.94
CA LEU A 263 -14.75 -8.99 4.33
C LEU A 263 -15.11 -9.26 5.80
N ARG A 264 -14.73 -10.41 6.35
CA ARG A 264 -14.96 -10.78 7.76
C ARG A 264 -13.93 -10.20 8.72
N THR A 265 -12.74 -9.80 8.25
CA THR A 265 -11.78 -9.08 9.08
C THR A 265 -12.36 -7.72 9.48
N THR A 266 -12.61 -7.54 10.77
CA THR A 266 -12.93 -6.26 11.39
C THR A 266 -11.61 -5.51 11.62
N SER A 267 -11.53 -4.25 11.18
CA SER A 267 -10.35 -3.40 11.44
C SER A 267 -10.26 -3.11 12.95
N SER A 268 -9.54 -3.94 13.69
CA SER A 268 -8.99 -3.56 14.99
C SER A 268 -7.65 -2.86 14.76
N ALA A 269 -7.70 -1.63 14.28
CA ALA A 269 -6.59 -0.68 14.34
C ALA A 269 -7.12 0.72 14.08
N ALA A 270 -7.32 1.48 15.16
CA ALA A 270 -7.24 2.93 15.07
C ALA A 270 -5.80 3.27 14.60
N PRO A 271 -5.60 4.28 13.74
CA PRO A 271 -4.27 4.80 13.47
C PRO A 271 -3.81 5.55 14.72
N GLY A 272 -3.09 4.84 15.59
CA GLY A 272 -2.54 5.36 16.83
C GLY A 272 -1.12 4.86 16.99
N THR A 273 -0.18 5.81 17.01
CA THR A 273 1.25 5.71 17.37
C THR A 273 2.15 4.87 16.45
N PRO A 274 3.29 5.43 15.94
CA PRO A 274 4.35 4.62 15.37
C PRO A 274 4.98 3.80 16.51
N GLY A 275 4.51 2.57 16.66
CA GLY A 275 5.09 1.58 17.56
C GLY A 275 6.51 1.22 17.12
N SER A 276 7.42 1.23 18.09
CA SER A 276 8.82 0.84 17.99
C SER A 276 9.03 -0.47 17.22
N PRO A 277 10.14 -0.62 16.48
CA PRO A 277 10.43 -1.86 15.76
C PRO A 277 10.55 -3.05 16.74
N PRO A 278 10.09 -4.25 16.33
CA PRO A 278 10.21 -5.44 17.17
C PRO A 278 11.68 -5.76 17.46
N PRO A 279 12.03 -6.30 18.65
CA PRO A 279 13.39 -6.70 18.93
C PRO A 279 13.83 -7.77 17.93
N SER A 280 14.89 -7.45 17.20
CA SER A 280 15.57 -8.39 16.30
C SER A 280 16.05 -9.58 17.12
N ARG A 281 15.45 -10.74 16.88
CA ARG A 281 16.02 -12.01 17.33
C ARG A 281 17.35 -12.20 16.60
N THR A 282 18.41 -11.99 17.35
CA THR A 282 19.78 -12.38 17.05
C THR A 282 19.84 -13.82 16.56
N GLY A 283 20.35 -13.98 15.34
CA GLY A 283 20.94 -15.22 14.84
C GLY A 283 22.42 -14.97 14.61
N CYS A 284 23.19 -14.91 15.70
CA CYS A 284 24.64 -14.84 15.66
C CYS A 284 25.15 -16.17 15.09
N SER A 285 25.65 -16.16 13.85
CA SER A 285 26.56 -17.21 13.38
C SER A 285 27.85 -16.51 12.97
N ALA A 286 28.80 -16.52 13.89
CA ALA A 286 30.17 -16.14 13.65
C ALA A 286 30.75 -17.08 12.59
N TRP A 287 31.20 -16.54 11.47
CA TRP A 287 32.08 -17.24 10.55
C TRP A 287 33.53 -17.04 11.01
N PRO A 288 34.33 -18.10 11.16
CA PRO A 288 35.72 -17.97 11.55
C PRO A 288 36.56 -17.49 10.36
N ALA A 289 37.36 -16.45 10.59
CA ALA A 289 38.45 -16.07 9.70
C ALA A 289 39.53 -17.17 9.75
N GLY A 290 39.70 -17.87 8.62
CA GLY A 290 40.82 -18.76 8.37
C GLY A 290 41.94 -18.01 7.65
N ARG A 291 43.14 -18.17 8.22
CA ARG A 291 44.47 -17.70 7.79
C ARG A 291 44.77 -17.77 6.29
#